data_AF-A0A497JN61-F1
#
_entry.id   AF-A0A497JN61-F1
#
_cell.length_a   1.000
_cell.length_b   1.000
_cell.length_c   1.000
_cell.angle_alpha   90.00
_cell.angle_beta   90.00
_cell.angle_gamma   90.00
#
_symmetry.space_group_name_H-M   'P 1'
#
loop_
_entity.id
_entity.type
_entity.pdbx_description
1 polymer ?
#
loop_
_entity_poly.entity_id
_entity_poly.type
_entity_poly.pdbx_seq_one_letter_code
_entity_poly.pdbx_strand_id
1 'polypeptide(L)'
;MRSRGLRFGFGAPEKKKILVHLGDHQQKRRRRKFQAEVDRIFKKLLDDIKVNRETLTVESFNELKTGKVFLGEEAVKLGLADEIGDLHKAVEDLADLYKLQKPLYITVPADMDHKLRFLRALGIL
;
A
#
# COMPACT_ATOMS: atom_id res chain seq x y z
N MET A 1 59.94 48.82 -18.35
CA MET A 1 59.18 49.35 -17.20
C MET A 1 57.72 48.91 -17.33
N ARG A 2 57.20 48.13 -16.35
CA ARG A 2 55.78 47.67 -16.12
C ARG A 2 55.17 46.76 -17.23
N SER A 3 54.36 45.72 -16.98
CA SER A 3 53.58 45.29 -15.81
C SER A 3 53.32 43.77 -15.80
N ARG A 4 53.03 43.25 -14.60
CA ARG A 4 52.75 41.86 -14.21
C ARG A 4 51.44 41.33 -14.78
N GLY A 5 51.39 40.02 -15.01
CA GLY A 5 50.17 39.25 -15.21
C GLY A 5 50.30 37.83 -14.67
N LEU A 6 50.36 37.69 -13.34
CA LEU A 6 50.26 36.39 -12.67
C LEU A 6 48.82 35.86 -12.79
N ARG A 7 48.62 34.82 -13.61
CA ARG A 7 47.42 33.98 -13.52
C ARG A 7 47.72 32.78 -12.62
N PHE A 8 47.48 32.94 -11.32
CA PHE A 8 47.36 31.83 -10.39
C PHE A 8 45.98 31.19 -10.55
N GLY A 9 45.92 30.09 -11.31
CA GLY A 9 44.78 29.19 -11.34
C GLY A 9 45.04 28.00 -10.42
N PHE A 10 44.82 28.16 -9.11
CA PHE A 10 44.77 27.04 -8.16
C PHE A 10 43.44 27.09 -7.39
N GLY A 11 42.39 26.56 -8.04
CA GLY A 11 41.08 26.31 -7.43
C GLY A 11 40.92 24.83 -7.05
N ALA A 12 41.39 24.51 -5.84
CA ALA A 12 41.32 23.25 -5.08
C ALA A 12 40.46 22.07 -5.62
N PRO A 13 41.08 20.91 -5.97
CA PRO A 13 40.35 19.65 -6.20
C PRO A 13 39.67 19.07 -4.94
N GLU A 14 40.07 19.50 -3.75
CA GLU A 14 39.52 19.00 -2.47
C GLU A 14 38.07 19.42 -2.20
N LYS A 15 37.66 20.63 -2.65
CA LYS A 15 36.28 21.10 -2.43
C LYS A 15 35.25 20.26 -3.20
N LYS A 16 35.61 19.71 -4.37
CA LYS A 16 34.74 18.77 -5.11
C LYS A 16 34.62 17.43 -4.40
N LYS A 17 35.71 16.91 -3.81
CA LYS A 17 35.71 15.62 -3.09
C LYS A 17 34.82 15.66 -1.83
N ILE A 18 34.86 16.76 -1.07
CA ILE A 18 34.04 16.96 0.12
C ILE A 18 32.55 17.12 -0.24
N LEU A 19 32.24 17.84 -1.33
CA LEU A 19 30.86 18.06 -1.78
C LEU A 19 30.17 16.77 -2.25
N VAL A 20 30.91 15.87 -2.91
CA VAL A 20 30.41 14.55 -3.34
C VAL A 20 30.14 13.65 -2.12
N HIS A 21 31.06 13.58 -1.15
CA HIS A 21 30.85 12.84 0.10
C HIS A 21 29.68 13.39 0.94
N LEU A 22 29.50 14.72 1.01
CA LEU A 22 28.37 15.33 1.70
C LEU A 22 27.02 14.96 1.03
N GLY A 23 26.99 14.90 -0.31
CA GLY A 23 25.83 14.45 -1.07
C GLY A 23 25.44 13.02 -0.73
N ASP A 24 26.42 12.11 -0.70
CA ASP A 24 26.20 10.69 -0.39
C ASP A 24 25.66 10.46 1.02
N HIS A 25 26.16 11.18 2.02
CA HIS A 25 25.66 11.06 3.40
C HIS A 25 24.23 11.57 3.54
N GLN A 26 23.87 12.68 2.87
CA GLN A 26 22.49 13.19 2.88
C GLN A 26 21.54 12.24 2.14
N GLN A 27 21.99 11.65 1.02
CA GLN A 27 21.22 10.67 0.26
C GLN A 27 21.02 9.39 1.07
N LYS A 28 22.05 8.90 1.78
CA LYS A 28 21.94 7.79 2.73
C LYS A 28 20.96 8.09 3.87
N ARG A 29 21.00 9.29 4.45
CA ARG A 29 20.06 9.70 5.53
C ARG A 29 18.62 9.77 5.02
N ARG A 30 18.39 10.33 3.83
CA ARG A 30 17.07 10.38 3.20
C ARG A 30 16.53 8.98 2.90
N ARG A 31 17.36 8.11 2.31
CA ARG A 31 17.02 6.70 2.07
C ARG A 31 16.65 5.97 3.35
N ARG A 32 17.40 6.16 4.44
CA ARG A 32 17.09 5.56 5.75
C ARG A 32 15.74 6.04 6.31
N LYS A 33 15.45 7.34 6.23
CA LYS A 33 14.16 7.88 6.68
C LYS A 33 12.99 7.34 5.85
N PHE A 34 13.17 7.28 4.54
CA PHE A 34 12.16 6.72 3.64
C PHE A 34 11.95 5.23 3.90
N GLN A 35 13.02 4.45 4.05
CA GLN A 35 12.94 3.03 4.37
C GLN A 35 12.21 2.79 5.70
N ALA A 36 12.53 3.57 6.74
CA ALA A 36 11.85 3.45 8.03
C ALA A 36 10.34 3.71 7.95
N GLU A 37 9.90 4.63 7.09
CA GLU A 37 8.48 4.89 6.87
C GLU A 37 7.80 3.75 6.10
N VAL A 38 8.46 3.22 5.07
CA VAL A 38 7.98 2.03 4.34
C VAL A 38 7.86 0.83 5.27
N ASP A 39 8.88 0.57 6.10
CA ASP A 39 8.88 -0.53 7.07
C ASP A 39 7.76 -0.37 8.09
N ARG A 40 7.47 0.87 8.51
CA ARG A 40 6.37 1.16 9.43
C ARG A 40 5.01 0.86 8.80
N ILE A 41 4.77 1.29 7.56
CA ILE A 41 3.53 1.02 6.83
C ILE A 41 3.37 -0.49 6.61
N PHE A 42 4.44 -1.16 6.18
CA PHE A 42 4.44 -2.59 5.92
C PHE A 42 4.17 -3.39 7.20
N LYS A 43 4.81 -3.03 8.32
CA LYS A 43 4.54 -3.64 9.62
C LYS A 43 3.07 -3.48 10.01
N LYS A 44 2.49 -2.29 9.87
CA LYS A 44 1.09 -2.05 10.19
C LYS A 44 0.17 -2.95 9.36
N LEU A 45 0.41 -3.07 8.05
CA LEU A 45 -0.35 -3.97 7.18
C LEU A 45 -0.29 -5.42 7.68
N LEU A 46 0.90 -5.92 8.01
CA LEU A 46 1.08 -7.28 8.50
C LEU A 46 0.40 -7.51 9.86
N ASP A 47 0.47 -6.54 10.76
CA ASP A 47 -0.20 -6.58 12.06
C ASP A 47 -1.73 -6.63 11.87
N ASP A 48 -2.29 -5.78 11.01
CA ASP A 48 -3.73 -5.74 10.70
C ASP A 48 -4.20 -7.08 10.10
N ILE A 49 -3.43 -7.66 9.16
CA ILE A 49 -3.75 -8.98 8.59
C ILE A 49 -3.76 -10.05 9.69
N LYS A 50 -2.72 -10.09 10.53
CA LYS A 50 -2.58 -11.10 11.57
C LYS A 50 -3.70 -11.04 12.61
N VAL A 51 -4.18 -9.85 12.94
CA VAL A 51 -5.27 -9.65 13.90
C VAL A 51 -6.62 -10.11 13.32
N ASN A 52 -6.85 -9.90 12.02
CA ASN A 52 -8.15 -10.20 11.41
C ASN A 52 -8.26 -11.61 10.79
N ARG A 53 -7.13 -12.31 10.61
CA ARG A 53 -7.07 -13.64 9.98
C ARG A 53 -6.47 -14.66 10.95
N GLU A 54 -7.32 -15.24 11.79
CA GLU A 54 -6.92 -16.24 12.79
C GLU A 54 -6.44 -17.56 12.16
N THR A 55 -6.84 -17.85 10.92
CA THR A 55 -6.52 -19.08 10.19
C THR A 55 -5.13 -19.08 9.51
N LEU A 56 -4.38 -17.97 9.61
CA LEU A 56 -3.05 -17.85 9.01
C LEU A 56 -2.00 -18.67 9.75
N THR A 57 -1.37 -19.62 9.05
CA THR A 57 -0.18 -20.31 9.56
C THR A 57 1.06 -19.43 9.48
N VAL A 58 2.10 -19.82 10.21
CA VAL A 58 3.39 -19.09 10.21
C VAL A 58 4.02 -19.12 8.82
N GLU A 59 3.89 -20.23 8.10
CA GLU A 59 4.37 -20.43 6.74
C GLU A 59 3.63 -19.48 5.78
N SER A 60 2.30 -19.46 5.81
CA SER A 60 1.48 -18.57 4.99
C SER A 60 1.80 -17.09 5.26
N PHE A 61 2.02 -16.74 6.52
CA PHE A 61 2.41 -15.39 6.91
C PHE A 61 3.82 -15.00 6.42
N ASN A 62 4.73 -15.95 6.23
CA ASN A 62 6.04 -15.67 5.65
C ASN A 62 5.96 -15.49 4.12
N GLU A 63 5.12 -16.26 3.44
CA GLU A 63 4.83 -16.08 2.01
C GLU A 63 4.26 -14.68 1.72
N LEU A 64 3.36 -14.19 2.57
CA LEU A 64 2.83 -12.82 2.49
C LEU A 64 3.89 -11.73 2.50
N LYS A 65 4.97 -11.92 3.27
CA LYS A 65 6.03 -10.90 3.41
C LYS A 65 6.81 -10.68 2.12
N THR A 66 6.71 -11.59 1.16
CA THR A 66 7.40 -11.49 -0.14
C THR A 66 6.81 -10.40 -1.04
N GLY A 67 5.56 -9.99 -0.80
CA GLY A 67 4.84 -9.04 -1.67
C GLY A 67 4.39 -9.63 -3.01
N LYS A 68 4.42 -10.97 -3.17
CA LYS A 68 3.91 -11.66 -4.35
C LYS A 68 2.39 -11.48 -4.49
N VAL A 69 1.89 -11.50 -5.73
CA VAL A 69 0.46 -11.57 -6.04
C VAL A 69 -0.02 -13.03 -5.97
N PHE A 70 -1.17 -13.25 -5.33
CA PHE A 70 -1.80 -14.55 -5.19
C PHE A 70 -3.06 -14.65 -6.06
N LEU A 71 -3.29 -15.81 -6.66
CA LEU A 71 -4.58 -16.15 -7.25
C LEU A 71 -5.62 -16.39 -6.15
N GLY A 72 -6.91 -16.28 -6.47
CA GLY A 72 -7.99 -16.47 -5.49
C GLY A 72 -7.91 -17.84 -4.78
N GLU A 73 -7.59 -18.90 -5.52
CA GLU A 73 -7.38 -20.23 -4.95
C GLU A 73 -6.21 -20.29 -3.96
N GLU A 74 -5.11 -19.61 -4.26
CA GLU A 74 -3.95 -19.54 -3.36
C GLU A 74 -4.31 -18.73 -2.11
N ALA A 75 -5.05 -17.63 -2.27
CA ALA A 75 -5.49 -16.80 -1.16
C ALA A 75 -6.35 -17.58 -0.16
N VAL A 76 -7.28 -18.41 -0.64
CA VAL A 76 -8.08 -19.29 0.24
C VAL A 76 -7.21 -20.34 0.94
N LYS A 77 -6.31 -21.01 0.20
CA LYS A 77 -5.39 -22.00 0.79
C LYS A 77 -4.49 -21.42 1.88
N LEU A 78 -4.08 -20.16 1.72
CA LEU A 78 -3.23 -19.45 2.67
C LEU A 78 -4.02 -18.83 3.84
N GLY A 79 -5.35 -18.88 3.83
CA GLY A 79 -6.20 -18.25 4.84
C GLY A 79 -6.35 -16.73 4.69
N LEU A 80 -6.00 -16.18 3.52
CA LEU A 80 -6.13 -14.75 3.18
C LEU A 80 -7.53 -14.37 2.70
N ALA A 81 -8.28 -15.36 2.22
CA ALA A 81 -9.67 -15.27 1.82
C ALA A 81 -10.43 -16.47 2.41
N ASP A 82 -11.73 -16.32 2.59
CA ASP A 82 -12.57 -17.33 3.25
C ASP A 82 -13.07 -18.37 2.24
N GLU A 83 -13.51 -17.92 1.07
CA GLU A 83 -14.04 -18.77 -0.01
C GLU A 83 -13.79 -18.13 -1.39
N ILE A 84 -13.82 -18.96 -2.43
CA ILE A 84 -13.89 -18.51 -3.82
C ILE A 84 -15.37 -18.40 -4.22
N GLY A 85 -15.79 -17.23 -4.67
CA GLY A 85 -17.15 -17.02 -5.15
C GLY A 85 -17.27 -15.76 -5.99
N ASP A 86 -18.51 -15.44 -6.35
CA ASP A 86 -18.87 -14.21 -7.02
C ASP A 86 -19.65 -13.28 -6.08
N LEU A 87 -20.16 -12.17 -6.63
CA LEU A 87 -20.97 -11.21 -5.88
C LEU A 87 -22.26 -11.84 -5.33
N HIS A 88 -22.91 -12.74 -6.07
CA HIS A 88 -24.17 -13.35 -5.65
C HIS A 88 -23.94 -14.23 -4.43
N LYS A 89 -22.91 -15.08 -4.47
CA LYS A 89 -22.49 -15.91 -3.34
C LYS A 89 -22.20 -15.06 -2.09
N ALA A 90 -21.45 -13.96 -2.25
CA ALA A 90 -21.17 -13.06 -1.13
C ALA A 90 -22.43 -12.42 -0.52
N VAL A 91 -23.44 -12.08 -1.34
CA VAL A 91 -24.72 -11.55 -0.87
C VAL A 91 -25.55 -12.62 -0.15
N GLU A 92 -25.55 -13.84 -0.66
CA GLU A 92 -26.22 -15.00 -0.04
C GLU A 92 -25.60 -15.33 1.32
N ASP A 93 -24.26 -15.41 1.40
CA ASP A 93 -23.54 -15.70 2.64
C ASP A 93 -23.83 -14.64 3.73
N LEU A 94 -23.90 -13.37 3.34
CA LEU A 94 -24.30 -12.29 4.23
C LEU A 94 -25.77 -12.41 4.64
N ALA A 95 -26.66 -12.74 3.71
CA ALA A 95 -28.08 -12.90 4.01
C ALA A 95 -28.30 -14.04 5.00
N ASP A 96 -27.59 -15.16 4.86
CA ASP A 96 -27.64 -16.29 5.78
C ASP A 96 -27.06 -15.94 7.16
N LEU A 97 -25.90 -15.27 7.18
CA LEU A 97 -25.24 -14.83 8.41
C LEU A 97 -26.15 -13.92 9.27
N TYR A 98 -26.91 -13.03 8.62
CA TYR A 98 -27.79 -12.08 9.28
C TYR A 98 -29.28 -12.46 9.24
N LYS A 99 -29.62 -13.64 8.71
CA LYS A 99 -31.00 -14.16 8.57
C LYS A 99 -31.94 -13.19 7.83
N LEU A 100 -31.45 -12.61 6.73
CA LEU A 100 -32.21 -11.70 5.87
C LEU A 100 -33.02 -12.51 4.85
N GLN A 101 -34.33 -12.30 4.81
CA GLN A 101 -35.22 -13.07 3.92
C GLN A 101 -35.20 -12.59 2.46
N LYS A 102 -34.95 -11.29 2.23
CA LYS A 102 -34.93 -10.66 0.90
C LYS A 102 -33.87 -9.58 0.85
N PRO A 103 -32.58 -9.94 0.74
CA PRO A 103 -31.50 -8.97 0.66
C PRO A 103 -31.65 -8.14 -0.63
N LEU A 104 -31.70 -6.81 -0.48
CA LEU A 104 -31.61 -5.88 -1.60
C LEU A 104 -30.19 -5.33 -1.65
N TYR A 105 -29.44 -5.64 -2.70
CA TYR A 105 -28.18 -4.97 -2.98
C TYR A 105 -28.41 -3.91 -4.07
N ILE A 106 -27.92 -2.69 -3.81
CA ILE A 106 -27.97 -1.60 -4.78
C ILE A 106 -26.55 -1.23 -5.19
N THR A 107 -26.32 -1.14 -6.49
CA THR A 107 -25.07 -0.59 -7.03
C THR A 107 -25.22 0.92 -7.14
N VAL A 108 -24.31 1.65 -6.49
CA VAL A 108 -24.29 3.11 -6.50
C VAL A 108 -23.05 3.58 -7.24
N PRO A 109 -23.18 4.21 -8.42
CA PRO A 109 -22.06 4.79 -9.13
C PRO A 109 -21.33 5.83 -8.27
N ALA A 110 -20.00 5.86 -8.35
CA ALA A 110 -19.17 6.74 -7.52
C ALA A 110 -19.44 8.23 -7.80
N ASP A 111 -19.86 8.57 -9.01
CA ASP A 111 -20.20 9.92 -9.48
C ASP A 111 -21.66 10.32 -9.19
N MET A 112 -22.50 9.42 -8.68
CA MET A 112 -23.90 9.71 -8.38
C MET A 112 -24.00 10.71 -7.21
N ASP A 113 -24.73 11.81 -7.43
CA ASP A 113 -25.00 12.82 -6.41
C ASP A 113 -25.70 12.21 -5.18
N HIS A 114 -25.36 12.70 -3.99
CA HIS A 114 -25.88 12.24 -2.71
C HIS A 114 -27.41 12.16 -2.65
N LYS A 115 -28.14 13.09 -3.28
CA LYS A 115 -29.62 13.05 -3.33
C LYS A 115 -30.11 11.88 -4.18
N LEU A 116 -29.47 11.63 -5.32
CA LEU A 116 -29.80 10.52 -6.21
C LEU A 116 -29.49 9.16 -5.54
N ARG A 117 -28.41 9.07 -4.75
CA ARG A 117 -28.10 7.86 -3.96
C ARG A 117 -29.24 7.52 -2.98
N PHE A 118 -29.75 8.52 -2.28
CA PHE A 118 -30.84 8.36 -1.33
C PHE A 118 -32.14 7.91 -2.02
N LEU A 119 -32.50 8.53 -3.16
CA LEU A 119 -33.69 8.15 -3.92
C LEU A 119 -33.59 6.71 -4.48
N ARG A 120 -32.42 6.31 -4.96
CA ARG A 120 -32.15 4.94 -5.42
C ARG A 120 -32.24 3.92 -4.28
N ALA A 121 -31.75 4.27 -3.09
CA ALA A 121 -31.86 3.41 -1.91
C ALA A 121 -33.31 3.19 -1.45
N LEU A 122 -34.20 4.16 -1.69
CA LEU A 122 -35.64 4.04 -1.44
C LEU A 122 -36.40 3.30 -2.56
N GLY A 123 -35.72 2.89 -3.64
CA GLY A 123 -36.36 2.24 -4.79
C GLY A 123 -37.25 3.18 -5.61
N ILE A 124 -37.03 4.50 -5.49
CA ILE A 124 -37.77 5.52 -6.26
C ILE A 124 -37.15 5.71 -7.65
N LEU A 125 -35.88 5.31 -7.82
CA LEU A 125 -35.08 5.47 -9.04
C LEU A 125 -34.16 4.26 -9.29
#